data_AF-G9QKU2-F1
#
_entry.id   AF-G9QKU2-F1
#
_cell.length_a   1.000
_cell.length_b   1.000
_cell.length_c   1.000
_cell.angle_alpha   90.00
_cell.angle_beta   90.00
_cell.angle_gamma   90.00
#
_symmetry.space_group_name_H-M   'P 1'
#
loop_
_entity.id
_entity.type
_entity.pdbx_description
1 polymer ?
#
loop_
_entity_poly.entity_id
_entity_poly.type
_entity_poly.pdbx_seq_one_letter_code
_entity_poly.pdbx_strand_id
1 'polypeptide(L)'
;MELQLALDLVDIPEAIEIVKEVEEYIDIVEIGTPVVKIWGLEAVKQMKEAFPNLRVLADLKTMDAAAYEVMKASEAGADIVTVLAAAED
;
A
#
# COMPACT_ATOMS: atom_id res chain seq x y z
N MET A 1 14.93 -12.51 6.18
CA MET A 1 13.71 -12.18 6.93
C MET A 1 13.34 -10.80 6.46
N GLU A 2 12.12 -10.61 5.96
CA GLU A 2 11.62 -9.29 5.56
C GLU A 2 10.77 -8.72 6.72
N LEU A 3 10.90 -7.43 7.00
CA LEU A 3 10.08 -6.70 7.98
C LEU A 3 9.10 -5.76 7.26
N GLN A 4 7.83 -5.83 7.65
CA GLN A 4 6.75 -5.02 7.09
C GLN A 4 6.15 -4.09 8.16
N LEU A 5 5.97 -2.82 7.82
CA LEU A 5 5.19 -1.86 8.60
C LEU A 5 3.82 -1.65 7.93
N ALA A 6 2.73 -1.83 8.69
CA ALA A 6 1.37 -1.54 8.22
C ALA A 6 0.86 -0.22 8.79
N LEU A 7 0.28 0.61 7.92
CA LEU A 7 -0.29 1.91 8.27
C LEU A 7 -1.81 1.89 8.08
N ASP A 8 -2.57 1.92 9.19
CA ASP A 8 -4.02 1.73 9.16
C ASP A 8 -4.84 2.99 9.47
N LEU A 9 -4.45 3.80 10.46
CA LEU A 9 -5.29 4.88 11.02
C LEU A 9 -4.56 6.23 11.07
N VAL A 10 -3.84 6.55 10.00
CA VAL A 10 -3.06 7.79 9.84
C VAL A 10 -3.45 8.50 8.55
N ASP A 11 -3.26 9.81 8.48
CA ASP A 11 -3.30 10.52 7.20
C ASP A 11 -1.98 10.37 6.43
N ILE A 12 -1.96 10.76 5.14
CA ILE A 12 -0.79 10.54 4.29
C ILE A 12 0.45 11.31 4.79
N PRO A 13 0.36 12.60 5.19
CA PRO A 13 1.51 13.31 5.74
C PRO A 13 2.09 12.66 7.00
N GLU A 14 1.24 12.25 7.95
CA GLU A 14 1.68 11.56 9.16
C GLU A 14 2.31 10.19 8.84
N ALA A 15 1.71 9.43 7.92
CA ALA A 15 2.27 8.19 7.41
C ALA A 15 3.69 8.36 6.87
N ILE A 16 3.94 9.41 6.08
CA ILE A 16 5.26 9.67 5.51
C ILE A 16 6.28 9.98 6.61
N GLU A 17 5.94 10.80 7.60
CA GLU A 17 6.86 11.10 8.70
C GLU A 17 7.18 9.84 9.53
N ILE A 18 6.20 8.97 9.80
CA ILE A 18 6.43 7.70 10.49
C ILE A 18 7.38 6.81 9.68
N VAL A 19 7.13 6.65 8.38
CA VAL A 19 7.97 5.78 7.52
C VAL A 19 9.39 6.30 7.46
N LYS A 20 9.58 7.62 7.38
CA LYS A 20 10.91 8.25 7.37
C LYS A 20 11.74 7.94 8.62
N GLU A 21 11.11 7.75 9.78
CA GLU A 21 11.82 7.38 11.01
C GLU A 21 12.33 5.94 10.99
N VAL A 22 11.73 5.08 10.16
CA VAL A 22 11.98 3.62 10.19
C VAL A 22 12.36 3.00 8.85
N GLU A 23 12.47 3.78 7.77
CA GLU A 23 12.67 3.29 6.40
C GLU A 23 13.92 2.41 6.25
N GLU A 24 14.98 2.64 7.05
CA GLU A 24 16.20 1.84 7.03
C GLU A 24 16.05 0.45 7.66
N TYR A 25 14.96 0.20 8.38
CA TYR A 25 14.72 -1.04 9.13
C TYR A 25 13.63 -1.93 8.54
N ILE A 26 12.85 -1.41 7.58
CA ILE A 26 11.74 -2.12 6.96
C ILE A 26 12.01 -2.39 5.48
N ASP A 27 11.45 -3.47 4.97
CA ASP A 27 11.54 -3.83 3.55
C ASP A 27 10.25 -3.45 2.81
N ILE A 28 9.12 -3.45 3.53
CA ILE A 28 7.78 -3.25 2.98
C ILE A 28 7.01 -2.24 3.84
N VAL A 29 6.40 -1.27 3.18
CA VAL A 29 5.36 -0.41 3.76
C VAL A 29 4.01 -0.82 3.20
N GLU A 30 3.09 -1.22 4.06
CA GLU A 30 1.70 -1.52 3.72
C GLU A 30 0.83 -0.28 3.92
N ILE A 31 0.14 0.10 2.86
CA ILE A 31 -1.00 1.02 2.92
C ILE A 31 -2.22 0.17 3.29
N GLY A 32 -2.56 0.19 4.57
CA GLY A 32 -3.61 -0.65 5.16
C GLY A 32 -4.99 -0.32 4.59
N THR A 33 -5.90 -1.29 4.68
CA THR A 33 -7.27 -1.17 4.15
C THR A 33 -7.98 0.15 4.50
N PRO A 34 -7.93 0.67 5.75
CA PRO A 34 -8.66 1.90 6.06
C PRO A 34 -8.06 3.13 5.35
N VAL A 35 -6.72 3.21 5.22
CA VAL A 35 -6.04 4.28 4.48
C VAL A 35 -6.44 4.22 3.00
N VAL A 36 -6.39 3.04 2.38
CA VAL A 36 -6.86 2.83 1.00
C VAL A 36 -8.32 3.25 0.83
N LYS A 37 -9.21 2.92 1.77
CA LYS A 37 -10.63 3.25 1.66
C LYS A 37 -10.93 4.74 1.80
N ILE A 38 -10.11 5.48 2.54
CA ILE A 38 -10.30 6.92 2.76
C ILE A 38 -9.65 7.73 1.64
N TRP A 39 -8.42 7.37 1.25
CA TRP A 39 -7.58 8.18 0.36
C TRP A 39 -7.42 7.59 -1.05
N GLY A 40 -7.89 6.36 -1.26
CA GLY A 40 -7.70 5.64 -2.52
C GLY A 40 -6.23 5.33 -2.81
N LEU A 41 -5.95 5.14 -4.09
CA LEU A 41 -4.60 4.83 -4.58
C LEU A 41 -3.63 6.03 -4.56
N GLU A 42 -4.12 7.23 -4.23
CA GLU A 42 -3.25 8.39 -4.03
C GLU A 42 -2.29 8.16 -2.86
N ALA A 43 -2.72 7.46 -1.81
CA ALA A 43 -1.85 7.08 -0.69
C ALA A 43 -0.71 6.16 -1.13
N VAL A 44 -0.99 5.20 -2.02
CA VAL A 44 0.02 4.32 -2.62
C VAL A 44 1.02 5.12 -3.43
N LYS A 45 0.53 6.02 -4.30
CA LYS A 45 1.36 6.84 -5.15
C LYS A 45 2.29 7.76 -4.36
N GLN A 46 1.77 8.50 -3.39
CA GLN A 46 2.59 9.39 -2.56
C GLN A 46 3.62 8.62 -1.74
N MET A 47 3.25 7.45 -1.21
CA MET A 47 4.20 6.60 -0.48
C MET A 47 5.34 6.11 -1.40
N LYS A 48 5.02 5.67 -2.62
CA LYS A 48 6.02 5.23 -3.59
C LYS A 48 6.93 6.36 -4.06
N GLU A 49 6.38 7.55 -4.26
CA GLU A 49 7.15 8.75 -4.62
C GLU A 49 8.08 9.20 -3.49
N ALA A 50 7.62 9.13 -2.23
CA ALA A 50 8.41 9.50 -1.06
C ALA A 50 9.54 8.50 -0.78
N PHE A 51 9.27 7.20 -0.94
CA PHE A 51 10.19 6.11 -0.60
C PHE A 51 10.36 5.12 -1.75
N PRO A 52 11.03 5.52 -2.86
CA PRO A 52 11.11 4.72 -4.09
C PRO A 52 11.83 3.38 -3.91
N ASN A 53 12.65 3.25 -2.86
CA ASN A 53 13.41 2.03 -2.56
C ASN A 53 12.63 1.03 -1.69
N LEU A 54 11.56 1.46 -1.01
CA LEU A 54 10.69 0.56 -0.26
C LEU A 54 9.71 -0.13 -1.21
N ARG A 55 9.36 -1.37 -0.89
CA ARG A 55 8.24 -2.05 -1.53
C ARG A 55 6.94 -1.53 -0.91
N VAL A 56 6.01 -1.11 -1.73
CA VAL A 56 4.70 -0.64 -1.29
C VAL A 56 3.68 -1.76 -1.48
N LEU A 57 3.08 -2.22 -0.38
CA LEU A 57 1.94 -3.14 -0.41
C LEU A 57 0.64 -2.33 -0.34
N ALA A 58 -0.23 -2.51 -1.33
CA ALA A 58 -1.59 -2.00 -1.30
C ALA A 58 -2.53 -3.11 -0.77
N ASP A 59 -3.00 -2.95 0.47
CA ASP A 59 -3.91 -3.89 1.12
C ASP A 59 -5.36 -3.61 0.69
N LEU A 60 -5.62 -3.80 -0.62
CA LEU A 60 -6.91 -3.54 -1.24
C LEU A 60 -8.02 -4.47 -0.75
N LYS A 61 -7.65 -5.70 -0.33
CA LYS A 61 -8.58 -6.81 -0.10
C LYS A 61 -9.58 -6.96 -1.26
N THR A 62 -9.06 -6.90 -2.49
CA THR A 62 -9.84 -7.02 -3.72
C THR A 62 -10.69 -8.28 -3.70
N MET A 63 -11.99 -8.11 -3.98
CA MET A 63 -12.99 -9.19 -3.98
C MET A 63 -13.65 -9.37 -5.36
N ASP A 64 -13.62 -8.32 -6.19
CA ASP A 64 -14.25 -8.26 -7.51
C ASP A 64 -13.37 -7.37 -8.42
N ALA A 65 -13.55 -7.46 -9.74
CA ALA A 65 -12.82 -6.70 -10.74
C ALA A 65 -11.28 -6.80 -10.60
N ALA A 66 -10.77 -7.98 -10.26
CA ALA A 66 -9.39 -8.14 -9.78
C ALA A 66 -8.34 -7.65 -10.77
N ALA A 67 -8.50 -7.98 -12.05
CA ALA A 67 -7.61 -7.50 -13.10
C ALA A 67 -7.56 -5.96 -13.18
N TYR A 68 -8.70 -5.29 -12.97
CA TYR A 68 -8.79 -3.84 -13.00
C TYR A 68 -8.20 -3.20 -11.75
N GLU A 69 -8.58 -3.65 -10.56
CA GLU A 69 -8.09 -3.08 -9.30
C GLU A 69 -6.58 -3.26 -9.12
N VAL A 70 -6.06 -4.46 -9.43
CA VAL A 70 -4.62 -4.74 -9.37
C VAL A 70 -3.85 -3.90 -10.41
N MET A 71 -4.38 -3.74 -11.62
CA MET A 71 -3.77 -2.87 -12.64
C MET A 71 -3.72 -1.42 -12.16
N LYS A 72 -4.79 -0.91 -11.55
CA LYS A 72 -4.81 0.46 -11.01
C LYS A 72 -3.84 0.65 -9.85
N ALA A 73 -3.75 -0.31 -8.92
CA ALA A 73 -2.77 -0.25 -7.85
C ALA A 73 -1.33 -0.30 -8.39
N SER A 74 -1.06 -1.12 -9.39
CA SER A 74 0.25 -1.21 -10.05
C SER A 74 0.61 0.09 -10.77
N GLU A 75 -0.33 0.70 -11.51
CA GLU A 75 -0.16 2.03 -12.13
C GLU A 75 0.14 3.13 -11.09
N ALA A 76 -0.44 3.02 -9.89
CA ALA A 76 -0.17 3.92 -8.77
C ALA A 76 1.17 3.64 -8.07
N GLY A 77 1.87 2.56 -8.40
CA GLY A 77 3.19 2.24 -7.87
C GLY A 77 3.21 1.18 -6.76
N ALA A 78 2.13 0.44 -6.55
CA ALA A 78 2.16 -0.73 -5.66
C ALA A 78 3.06 -1.84 -6.22
N ASP A 79 3.95 -2.36 -5.38
CA ASP A 79 4.79 -3.52 -5.68
C ASP A 79 4.08 -4.84 -5.31
N ILE A 80 3.14 -4.78 -4.36
CA ILE A 80 2.37 -5.93 -3.87
C ILE A 80 0.91 -5.50 -3.73
N VAL A 81 -0.03 -6.37 -4.11
CA VAL A 81 -1.47 -6.13 -3.97
C VAL A 81 -2.12 -7.37 -3.36
N THR A 82 -3.00 -7.17 -2.38
CA THR A 82 -3.76 -8.27 -1.75
C THR A 82 -5.07 -8.52 -2.50
N VAL A 83 -5.35 -9.79 -2.78
CA VAL A 83 -6.63 -10.26 -3.31
C VAL A 83 -7.17 -11.31 -2.35
N LEU A 84 -8.47 -11.29 -2.07
CA LEU A 84 -9.11 -12.29 -1.22
C LEU A 84 -9.17 -13.62 -1.97
N ALA A 85 -8.85 -14.72 -1.27
CA ALA A 85 -8.88 -16.06 -1.87
C ALA A 85 -10.27 -16.52 -2.35
N ALA A 86 -11.33 -15.86 -1.89
CA ALA A 86 -12.71 -16.12 -2.30
C ALA A 86 -13.18 -15.21 -3.45
N ALA A 87 -12.33 -14.32 -3.96
CA ALA A 87 -12.65 -13.53 -5.14
C ALA A 87 -12.90 -14.46 -6.34
N GLU A 88 -13.96 -14.18 -7.09
CA GLU A 88 -14.36 -14.95 -8.27
C GLU A 88 -14.46 -14.03 -9.49
N ASP A 89 -13.31 -13.63 -10.02
CA ASP A 89 -13.14 -12.91 -11.31
C ASP A 89 -11.71 -13.04 -11.82
#